data_AF-A0AA50QSA9-F1
#
_entry.id   AF-A0AA50QSA9-F1
#
_cell.length_a   1.000
_cell.length_b   1.000
_cell.length_c   1.000
_cell.angle_alpha   90.00
_cell.angle_beta   90.00
_cell.angle_gamma   90.00
#
_symmetry.space_group_name_H-M   'P 1'
#
loop_
_entity.id
_entity.type
_entity.pdbx_description
1 polymer ?
#
loop_
_entity_poly.entity_id
_entity_poly.type
_entity_poly.pdbx_seq_one_letter_code
_entity_poly.pdbx_strand_id
1 'polypeptide(L)'
;MLAVKFSGNFLVNLLGVWADVGGGGPARAYPVGGLCYYFSPPESLAHIARDPVHALLYIVFMLGSCAFFSKTWIDVSGSSAKDV
;
A
#
# COMPACT_ATOMS: atom_id res chain seq x y z
N MET A 1 12.23 -11.16 2.90
CA MET A 1 13.66 -11.49 3.16
C MET A 1 14.67 -10.67 2.33
N LEU A 2 14.26 -9.72 1.47
CA LEU A 2 15.18 -8.70 0.92
C LEU A 2 15.51 -7.60 1.94
N ALA A 3 14.50 -7.07 2.64
CA ALA A 3 14.71 -6.05 3.68
C ALA A 3 15.64 -6.53 4.81
N VAL A 4 15.57 -7.83 5.17
CA VAL A 4 16.44 -8.44 6.19
C VAL A 4 17.86 -8.68 5.66
N LYS A 5 18.01 -9.11 4.40
CA LYS A 5 19.33 -9.41 3.80
C LYS A 5 20.09 -8.16 3.33
N PHE A 6 19.38 -7.08 3.05
CA PHE A 6 19.93 -5.83 2.50
C PHE A 6 19.54 -4.62 3.33
N SER A 7 19.41 -4.79 4.66
CA SER A 7 19.10 -3.67 5.56
C SER A 7 20.21 -2.62 5.47
N GLY A 8 19.82 -1.34 5.35
CA GLY A 8 20.77 -0.23 5.18
C GLY A 8 21.02 0.21 3.73
N ASN A 9 20.60 -0.57 2.72
CA ASN A 9 20.62 -0.09 1.33
C ASN A 9 19.52 0.96 1.11
N PHE A 10 19.88 2.10 0.52
CA PHE A 10 18.97 3.23 0.30
C PHE A 10 17.69 2.83 -0.45
N LEU A 11 17.82 2.10 -1.58
CA LEU A 11 16.68 1.66 -2.38
C LEU A 11 15.78 0.68 -1.63
N VAL A 12 16.37 -0.21 -0.82
CA VAL A 12 15.61 -1.21 -0.06
C VAL A 12 14.85 -0.55 1.09
N ASN A 13 15.47 0.41 1.77
CA ASN A 13 14.83 1.20 2.82
C ASN A 13 13.74 2.12 2.26
N LEU A 14 13.90 2.65 1.04
CA LEU A 14 12.87 3.43 0.36
C LEU A 14 11.63 2.57 0.05
N LEU A 15 11.83 1.33 -0.42
CA LEU A 15 10.74 0.40 -0.71
C LEU A 15 9.96 0.05 0.56
N GLY A 16 10.64 -0.33 1.63
CA GLY A 16 9.96 -0.60 2.89
C GLY A 16 10.88 -1.11 4.00
N VAL A 17 10.66 -0.57 5.19
CA VAL A 17 11.26 -1.05 6.44
C VAL A 17 10.20 -1.83 7.20
N TRP A 18 10.54 -3.04 7.63
CA TRP A 18 9.60 -3.97 8.25
C TRP A 18 9.98 -4.18 9.71
N ALA A 19 9.01 -4.18 10.60
CA ALA A 19 9.18 -4.59 11.99
C ALA A 19 8.49 -5.94 12.22
N ASP A 20 9.20 -6.86 12.88
CA ASP A 20 8.59 -8.07 13.43
C ASP A 20 7.79 -7.67 14.66
N VAL A 21 6.47 -7.68 14.54
CA VAL A 21 5.59 -7.46 15.68
C VAL A 21 5.46 -8.80 16.39
N GLY A 22 6.17 -8.98 17.50
CA GLY A 22 6.26 -10.24 18.26
C GLY A 22 4.95 -10.75 18.88
N GLY A 23 3.78 -10.26 18.44
CA GLY A 23 2.47 -10.61 18.96
C GLY A 23 1.54 -11.11 17.87
N GLY A 24 1.58 -12.42 17.61
CA GLY A 24 0.45 -13.32 17.25
C GLY A 24 -0.61 -12.93 16.21
N GLY A 25 -0.52 -11.79 15.53
CA GLY A 25 -1.45 -11.36 14.49
C GLY A 25 -1.16 -12.01 13.14
N PRO A 26 -2.12 -12.01 12.18
CA PRO A 26 -1.96 -12.67 10.89
C PRO A 26 -0.81 -12.10 10.03
N ALA A 27 -0.35 -10.87 10.30
CA ALA A 27 0.77 -10.25 9.63
C ALA A 27 2.04 -10.35 10.50
N ARG A 28 2.92 -11.31 10.15
CA ARG A 28 4.17 -11.58 10.89
C ARG A 28 5.22 -10.47 10.75
N ALA A 29 5.09 -9.61 9.74
CA ALA A 29 5.96 -8.45 9.50
C ALA A 29 5.10 -7.27 9.03
N TYR A 30 5.18 -6.15 9.73
CA TYR A 30 4.44 -4.94 9.39
C TYR A 30 5.39 -3.87 8.84
N PRO A 31 5.05 -3.21 7.71
CA PRO A 31 5.87 -2.12 7.22
C PRO A 31 5.72 -0.93 8.16
N VAL A 32 6.82 -0.48 8.77
CA VAL A 32 6.87 0.67 9.68
C VAL A 32 7.43 1.92 9.01
N GLY A 33 7.93 1.80 7.78
CA GLY A 33 8.44 2.91 6.99
C GLY A 33 8.65 2.55 5.53
N GLY A 34 8.92 3.56 4.70
CA GLY A 34 9.08 3.44 3.25
C GLY A 34 7.75 3.45 2.49
N LEU A 35 7.79 3.20 1.18
CA LEU A 35 6.62 3.22 0.30
C LEU A 35 5.55 2.20 0.73
N CYS A 36 5.98 1.00 1.14
CA CYS A 36 5.06 -0.03 1.63
C CYS A 36 4.24 0.41 2.85
N TYR A 37 4.75 1.33 3.68
CA TYR A 37 3.98 1.89 4.79
C TYR A 37 2.77 2.64 4.23
N TYR A 38 2.98 3.59 3.31
CA TYR A 38 1.89 4.40 2.72
C TYR A 38 0.88 3.62 1.86
N PHE A 39 1.24 2.43 1.38
CA PHE A 39 0.32 1.55 0.65
C PHE A 39 -0.45 0.60 1.55
N SER A 40 -0.07 0.48 2.82
CA SER A 40 -0.78 -0.34 3.79
C SER A 40 -1.91 0.47 4.44
N PRO A 41 -3.07 -0.13 4.71
CA PRO A 41 -4.17 0.58 5.36
C PRO A 41 -3.79 0.97 6.80
N PRO A 42 -4.27 2.11 7.30
CA PRO A 42 -4.05 2.51 8.69
C PRO A 42 -4.76 1.53 9.65
N GLU A 43 -4.04 1.08 10.69
CA GLU A 43 -4.51 0.06 11.65
C GLU A 43 -5.78 0.47 12.42
N SER A 44 -6.04 1.78 12.57
CA SER A 44 -7.21 2.26 13.31
C SER A 44 -7.56 3.71 12.98
N LEU A 45 -8.79 4.10 13.32
CA LEU A 45 -9.25 5.50 13.25
C LEU A 45 -8.36 6.45 14.08
N ALA A 46 -7.79 5.96 15.18
CA ALA A 46 -6.86 6.73 16.00
C ALA A 46 -5.52 6.96 15.29
N HIS A 47 -5.09 6.03 14.42
CA HIS A 47 -3.91 6.21 13.58
C HIS A 47 -4.12 7.28 12.50
N ILE A 48 -5.33 7.36 11.93
CA ILE A 48 -5.70 8.39 10.95
C ILE A 48 -5.59 9.80 11.55
N ALA A 49 -6.05 9.96 12.80
CA ALA A 49 -5.98 11.26 13.48
C ALA A 49 -4.54 11.67 13.83
N ARG A 50 -3.65 10.70 14.08
CA ARG A 50 -2.24 10.95 14.44
C ARG A 50 -1.35 11.16 13.22
N ASP A 51 -1.61 10.44 12.13
CA ASP A 51 -0.88 10.58 10.86
C ASP A 51 -1.87 10.76 9.69
N PRO A 52 -2.41 11.99 9.52
CA PRO A 52 -3.37 12.26 8.46
C PRO A 52 -2.74 12.20 7.06
N VAL A 53 -1.42 12.39 6.96
CA VAL A 53 -0.70 12.34 5.67
C VAL A 53 -0.66 10.92 5.15
N HIS A 54 -0.35 9.94 6.00
CA HIS A 54 -0.41 8.54 5.64
C HIS A 54 -1.81 8.13 5.13
N ALA A 55 -2.85 8.52 5.87
CA ALA A 55 -4.22 8.20 5.48
C ALA A 55 -4.61 8.84 4.14
N LEU A 56 -4.24 10.09 3.91
CA LEU A 56 -4.52 10.79 2.66
C LEU A 56 -3.82 10.13 1.46
N LEU A 57 -2.54 9.78 1.61
CA LEU A 57 -1.79 9.10 0.54
C LEU A 57 -2.37 7.72 0.23
N TYR A 58 -2.74 6.95 1.25
CA TYR A 58 -3.42 5.66 1.07
C TYR A 58 -4.73 5.81 0.29
N ILE A 59 -5.58 6.79 0.67
CA ILE A 59 -6.87 7.02 0.00
C ILE A 59 -6.68 7.42 -1.47
N VAL A 60 -5.78 8.38 -1.74
CA VAL A 60 -5.52 8.84 -3.12
C VAL A 60 -4.99 7.71 -3.98
N PHE A 61 -4.05 6.91 -3.45
CA PHE A 61 -3.49 5.77 -4.17
C PHE A 61 -4.54 4.69 -4.43
N MET A 62 -5.36 4.34 -3.44
CA MET A 62 -6.39 3.31 -3.63
C MET A 62 -7.48 3.75 -4.59
N LEU A 63 -8.02 4.96 -4.46
CA LEU A 63 -9.02 5.46 -5.39
C LEU A 63 -8.46 5.59 -6.81
N GLY A 64 -7.22 6.08 -6.94
CA GLY A 64 -6.53 6.19 -8.22
C GLY A 64 -6.32 4.84 -8.90
N SER A 65 -5.83 3.84 -8.17
CA SER A 65 -5.62 2.49 -8.70
C SER A 65 -6.93 1.81 -9.09
N CYS A 66 -7.97 1.89 -8.24
CA CYS A 66 -9.30 1.38 -8.57
C CYS A 66 -9.88 2.03 -9.83
N ALA A 67 -9.78 3.35 -9.98
CA ALA A 67 -10.25 4.06 -11.17
C ALA A 67 -9.47 3.67 -12.43
N PHE A 68 -8.14 3.54 -12.31
CA PHE A 68 -7.26 3.13 -13.42
C PHE A 68 -7.56 1.69 -13.88
N PHE A 69 -7.66 0.76 -12.93
CA PHE A 69 -7.97 -0.64 -13.24
C PHE A 69 -9.40 -0.79 -13.77
N SER A 70 -10.37 -0.03 -13.26
CA SER A 70 -11.74 -0.06 -13.78
C SER A 70 -11.80 0.38 -15.25
N LYS A 71 -11.12 1.47 -15.64
CA LYS A 71 -11.04 1.87 -17.05
C LYS A 71 -10.32 0.83 -17.91
N THR A 72 -9.14 0.40 -17.48
CA THR A 72 -8.35 -0.60 -18.22
C THR A 72 -9.14 -1.90 -18.39
N TRP A 73 -9.91 -2.31 -17.38
CA TRP A 73 -10.77 -3.49 -17.47
C TRP A 73 -11.88 -3.31 -18.50
N ILE A 74 -12.53 -2.15 -18.56
CA ILE A 74 -13.57 -1.86 -19.58
C ILE A 74 -12.98 -1.96 -20.99
N ASP A 75 -11.80 -1.39 -21.20
CA ASP A 75 -11.13 -1.39 -22.51
C ASP A 75 -10.67 -2.80 -22.93
N VAL A 76 -10.22 -3.64 -21.99
CA VAL A 76 -9.76 -5.02 -22.26
C VAL A 76 -10.91 -6.02 -22.34
N SER A 77 -12.00 -5.82 -21.59
CA SER A 77 -13.15 -6.73 -21.56
C SER A 77 -14.12 -6.56 -22.73
N GLY A 78 -13.91 -5.57 -23.61
CA GLY A 78 -14.81 -5.28 -24.72
C GLY A 78 -16.22 -4.89 -24.28
N SER A 79 -16.41 -4.54 -23.00
CA SER A 79 -17.70 -4.07 -22.45
C SER A 79 -17.86 -2.55 -22.57
N SER A 80 -17.11 -1.94 -23.49
CA SER A 80 -17.24 -0.51 -23.78
C SER A 80 -18.57 -0.26 -24.48
N ALA A 81 -19.25 0.83 -24.15
CA ALA A 81 -20.55 1.22 -24.74
C ALA A 81 -20.51 1.42 -26.27
N LYS A 82 -19.33 1.33 -26.90
CA LYS A 82 -19.12 1.33 -28.36
C LYS A 82 -19.17 -0.05 -29.01
N ASP A 83 -19.00 -1.13 -28.24
CA ASP A 83 -18.98 -2.51 -28.73
C ASP A 83 -20.32 -3.26 -28.51
N VAL A 84 -21.35 -2.58 -27.98
CA VAL A 84 -22.74 -3.06 -27.87
C VAL A 84 -23.66 -2.36 -28.87
#